data_AF-A0A1Y4AG10-F1
#
_entry.id   AF-A0A1Y4AG10-F1
#
_cell.length_a   1.000
_cell.length_b   1.000
_cell.length_c   1.000
_cell.angle_alpha   90.00
_cell.angle_beta   90.00
_cell.angle_gamma   90.00
#
_symmetry.space_group_name_H-M   'P 1'
#
loop_
_entity.id
_entity.type
_entity.pdbx_description
1 polymer ?
#
loop_
_entity_poly.entity_id
_entity_poly.type
_entity_poly.pdbx_seq_one_letter_code
_entity_poly.pdbx_strand_id
1 'polypeptide(L)'
;MPPLFSLVLGTFLCVASLLALTGCTNLGEFDKGAVIRQAERYYAQKYDSDATVTDLWEDRSYQLFGYRSHGQAFCTMSDGATVLVDFEEGVVGDNHQQDEIVSAYEWKYREALDLGRARLEDAGYTVSLVLINGHSPSDTGFLDGCISTETWCKNEDAGEESGSFFYTRYTGDERFFEEEASRVSLGFPVVEFEVAGVDAAYEEGFPTDAPEEPGWVDPIDEACRSLLPLTDGEPETSVKVFQSGWRGRAIEENGESGLIGELSPHDHESPAGNWLIVEWISLGKGVYITSHEDGVRLREGDAMLTSVEAPFTFDELKASGSLEERKQRSYHPEAFETYELAVSSDFFTSLPEHIRGKGWFSVKVAYDNTDPETGLTQMGITPSALEPSLYTIKDNPVTEDAEDEPPFEVNAMRTSTLYNGYQFLTCAVSDGESLLFARM
;
A
#
# COMPACT_ATOMS: atom_id res chain seq x y z
N MET A 1 67.41 -32.86 3.04
CA MET A 1 66.34 -33.21 2.08
C MET A 1 65.03 -33.02 2.81
N PRO A 2 64.32 -31.93 2.50
CA PRO A 2 63.20 -32.04 1.56
C PRO A 2 63.17 -30.87 0.56
N PRO A 3 62.75 -31.11 -0.70
CA PRO A 3 61.85 -30.12 -1.31
C PRO A 3 60.71 -30.76 -2.12
N LEU A 4 60.65 -32.10 -2.20
CA LEU A 4 59.62 -32.80 -2.97
C LEU A 4 58.26 -32.80 -2.26
N PHE A 5 58.24 -32.89 -0.93
CA PHE A 5 56.98 -32.93 -0.17
C PHE A 5 56.24 -31.59 -0.19
N SER A 6 56.97 -30.47 -0.07
CA SER A 6 56.37 -29.12 -0.11
C SER A 6 55.89 -28.75 -1.51
N LEU A 7 56.57 -29.21 -2.57
CA LEU A 7 56.15 -28.97 -3.94
C LEU A 7 54.88 -29.76 -4.27
N VAL A 8 54.83 -31.05 -3.91
CA VAL A 8 53.65 -31.90 -4.14
C VAL A 8 52.44 -31.43 -3.33
N LEU A 9 52.64 -31.02 -2.08
CA LEU A 9 51.58 -30.47 -1.24
C LEU A 9 51.08 -29.11 -1.75
N GLY A 10 51.98 -28.26 -2.25
CA GLY A 10 51.64 -26.98 -2.88
C GLY A 10 50.82 -27.16 -4.16
N THR A 11 51.19 -28.13 -5.02
CA THR A 11 50.43 -28.43 -6.24
C THR A 11 49.06 -29.04 -5.90
N PHE A 12 48.97 -29.90 -4.89
CA PHE A 12 47.68 -30.46 -4.42
C PHE A 12 46.76 -29.37 -3.84
N LEU A 13 47.31 -28.43 -3.07
CA LEU A 13 46.57 -27.29 -2.55
C LEU A 13 46.13 -26.32 -3.65
N CYS A 14 46.93 -26.11 -4.71
CA CYS A 14 46.52 -25.30 -5.85
C CYS A 14 45.42 -25.99 -6.68
N VAL A 15 45.49 -27.30 -6.89
CA VAL A 15 44.45 -28.07 -7.61
C VAL A 15 43.17 -28.18 -6.78
N ALA A 16 43.27 -28.41 -5.47
CA ALA A 16 42.13 -28.41 -4.56
C ALA A 16 41.51 -27.01 -4.41
N SER A 17 42.32 -25.94 -4.43
CA SER A 17 41.82 -24.56 -4.44
C SER A 17 41.18 -24.18 -5.78
N LEU A 18 41.69 -24.67 -6.92
CA LEU A 18 41.05 -24.51 -8.23
C LEU A 18 39.73 -25.29 -8.32
N LEU A 19 39.66 -26.48 -7.71
CA LEU A 19 38.43 -27.30 -7.60
C LEU A 19 37.43 -26.77 -6.55
N ALA A 20 37.89 -26.03 -5.55
CA ALA A 20 37.03 -25.40 -4.53
C ALA A 20 36.58 -23.98 -4.92
N LEU A 21 37.31 -23.30 -5.81
CA LEU A 21 36.92 -22.02 -6.43
C LEU A 21 36.05 -22.20 -7.68
N THR A 22 36.00 -23.41 -8.27
CA THR A 22 34.81 -23.90 -8.98
C THR A 22 33.79 -24.31 -7.93
N GLY A 23 33.18 -23.30 -7.30
CA GLY A 23 32.25 -23.45 -6.20
C GLY A 23 31.18 -24.49 -6.49
N CYS A 24 30.87 -25.23 -5.43
CA CYS A 24 29.76 -26.15 -5.29
C CYS A 24 28.46 -25.54 -5.82
N THR A 25 28.12 -25.93 -7.04
CA THR A 25 26.76 -25.99 -7.53
C THR A 25 26.46 -27.49 -7.69
N ASN A 26 25.21 -27.92 -7.52
CA ASN A 26 24.77 -29.33 -7.70
C ASN A 26 24.83 -29.79 -9.19
N LEU A 27 25.76 -29.23 -9.98
CA LEU A 27 25.67 -29.02 -11.43
C LEU A 27 26.40 -30.07 -12.28
N GLY A 28 26.84 -31.19 -11.67
CA GLY A 28 27.60 -32.24 -12.35
C GLY A 28 26.76 -33.30 -13.09
N GLU A 29 25.44 -33.34 -12.86
CA GLU A 29 24.52 -34.37 -13.39
C GLU A 29 23.46 -33.82 -14.35
N PHE A 30 23.66 -32.62 -14.91
CA PHE A 30 22.72 -32.01 -15.83
C PHE A 30 22.76 -32.67 -17.24
N ASP A 31 21.80 -33.57 -17.54
CA ASP A 31 21.58 -34.08 -18.90
C ASP A 31 20.85 -33.05 -19.76
N LYS A 32 21.62 -32.14 -20.37
CA LYS A 32 21.15 -31.17 -21.37
C LYS A 32 20.26 -31.78 -22.45
N GLY A 33 20.60 -33.00 -22.88
CA GLY A 33 19.84 -33.71 -23.92
C GLY A 33 18.48 -34.16 -23.41
N ALA A 34 18.35 -34.53 -22.14
CA ALA A 34 17.07 -34.87 -21.53
C ALA A 34 16.17 -33.64 -21.43
N VAL A 35 16.70 -32.51 -20.98
CA VAL A 35 15.95 -31.25 -20.85
C VAL A 35 15.46 -30.73 -22.20
N ILE A 36 16.31 -30.72 -23.23
CA ILE A 36 15.91 -30.35 -24.59
C ILE A 36 14.75 -31.25 -25.08
N ARG A 37 14.89 -32.58 -24.94
CA ARG A 37 13.84 -33.52 -25.37
C ARG A 37 12.53 -33.34 -24.59
N GLN A 38 12.60 -32.93 -23.33
CA GLN A 38 11.43 -32.65 -22.52
C GLN A 38 10.71 -31.38 -23.01
N ALA A 39 11.45 -30.29 -23.23
CA ALA A 39 10.90 -29.04 -23.75
C ALA A 39 10.27 -29.22 -25.15
N GLU A 40 10.99 -29.84 -26.09
CA GLU A 40 10.48 -30.09 -27.45
C GLU A 40 9.25 -31.01 -27.47
N ARG A 41 9.27 -32.06 -26.64
CA ARG A 41 8.12 -32.97 -26.52
C ARG A 41 6.90 -32.26 -25.95
N TYR A 42 7.08 -31.43 -24.93
CA TYR A 42 6.01 -30.63 -24.36
C TYR A 42 5.42 -29.70 -25.41
N TYR A 43 6.26 -28.97 -26.16
CA TYR A 43 5.82 -28.04 -27.19
C TYR A 43 5.02 -28.74 -28.30
N ALA A 44 5.50 -29.89 -28.77
CA ALA A 44 4.81 -30.70 -29.77
C ALA A 44 3.46 -31.25 -29.25
N GLN A 45 3.39 -31.63 -27.98
CA GLN A 45 2.16 -32.16 -27.39
C GLN A 45 1.12 -31.08 -27.10
N LYS A 46 1.55 -29.91 -26.66
CA LYS A 46 0.67 -28.82 -26.21
C LYS A 46 0.21 -27.92 -27.35
N TYR A 47 1.14 -27.54 -28.23
CA TYR A 47 0.90 -26.55 -29.27
C TYR A 47 0.83 -27.16 -30.69
N ASP A 48 0.94 -28.49 -30.82
CA ASP A 48 1.04 -29.19 -32.13
C ASP A 48 2.14 -28.56 -33.02
N SER A 49 3.26 -28.17 -32.40
CA SER A 49 4.36 -27.41 -33.01
C SER A 49 5.68 -28.18 -32.96
N ASP A 50 6.38 -28.23 -34.08
CA ASP A 50 7.72 -28.85 -34.20
C ASP A 50 8.87 -27.88 -33.83
N ALA A 51 8.60 -26.89 -32.97
CA ALA A 51 9.62 -25.95 -32.52
C ALA A 51 10.77 -26.68 -31.80
N THR A 52 12.01 -26.32 -32.13
CA THR A 52 13.22 -26.95 -31.56
C THR A 52 13.92 -26.00 -30.60
N VAL A 53 14.61 -26.51 -29.59
CA VAL A 53 15.39 -25.67 -28.67
C VAL A 53 16.62 -25.11 -29.40
N THR A 54 16.69 -23.78 -29.51
CA THR A 54 17.83 -23.08 -30.12
C THR A 54 18.89 -22.66 -29.12
N ASP A 55 18.52 -22.48 -27.86
CA ASP A 55 19.44 -22.12 -26.80
C ASP A 55 18.93 -22.61 -25.45
N LEU A 56 19.86 -22.86 -24.54
CA LEU A 56 19.62 -23.45 -23.23
C LEU A 56 20.51 -22.71 -22.23
N TRP A 57 19.88 -22.06 -21.25
CA TRP A 57 20.60 -21.35 -20.20
C TRP A 57 20.14 -21.77 -18.81
N GLU A 58 21.16 -21.94 -17.98
CA GLU A 58 21.08 -22.26 -16.57
C GLU A 58 21.59 -21.04 -15.81
N ASP A 59 20.85 -20.63 -14.77
CA ASP A 59 21.34 -19.73 -13.72
C ASP A 59 21.99 -18.42 -14.19
N ARG A 60 21.18 -17.48 -14.71
CA ARG A 60 21.46 -16.03 -14.64
C ARG A 60 20.13 -15.29 -14.50
N SER A 61 20.00 -14.56 -13.40
CA SER A 61 18.89 -13.65 -13.08
C SER A 61 18.33 -12.94 -14.32
N TYR A 62 17.20 -13.41 -14.84
CA TYR A 62 16.43 -12.72 -15.85
C TYR A 62 15.07 -12.37 -15.26
N GLN A 63 14.68 -11.10 -15.40
CA GLN A 63 13.48 -10.53 -14.80
C GLN A 63 12.16 -11.08 -15.36
N LEU A 64 12.19 -11.93 -16.40
CA LEU A 64 10.99 -12.42 -17.08
C LEU A 64 10.07 -13.29 -16.19
N PHE A 65 10.59 -13.83 -15.08
CA PHE A 65 9.83 -14.65 -14.13
C PHE A 65 9.99 -14.19 -12.67
N GLY A 66 10.61 -13.04 -12.39
CA GLY A 66 10.84 -12.57 -11.01
C GLY A 66 11.72 -13.49 -10.12
N TYR A 67 12.39 -14.49 -10.70
CA TYR A 67 12.82 -15.70 -9.98
C TYR A 67 14.34 -15.77 -9.66
N ARG A 68 14.70 -16.48 -8.57
CA ARG A 68 16.06 -16.99 -8.29
C ARG A 68 16.04 -18.52 -8.28
N SER A 69 16.32 -19.15 -9.43
CA SER A 69 16.29 -20.62 -9.56
C SER A 69 17.51 -21.32 -8.98
N HIS A 70 17.30 -22.37 -8.19
CA HIS A 70 18.27 -23.46 -8.02
C HIS A 70 17.66 -24.74 -8.61
N GLY A 71 18.31 -25.40 -9.59
CA GLY A 71 17.84 -26.70 -10.13
C GLY A 71 16.90 -26.65 -11.34
N GLN A 72 16.94 -25.58 -12.14
CA GLN A 72 16.07 -25.41 -13.32
C GLN A 72 16.84 -24.88 -14.53
N ALA A 73 16.32 -25.10 -15.74
CA ALA A 73 16.85 -24.55 -16.98
C ALA A 73 15.74 -23.93 -17.84
N PHE A 74 16.11 -22.86 -18.52
CA PHE A 74 15.28 -22.21 -19.52
C PHE A 74 15.71 -22.67 -20.92
N CYS A 75 14.75 -23.14 -21.70
CA CYS A 75 14.94 -23.57 -23.08
C CYS A 75 14.28 -22.55 -24.00
N THR A 76 15.06 -21.84 -24.82
CA THR A 76 14.47 -21.01 -25.87
C THR A 76 14.22 -21.80 -27.12
N MET A 77 12.97 -21.79 -27.52
CA MET A 77 12.42 -22.44 -28.69
C MET A 77 12.71 -21.61 -29.96
N SER A 78 12.69 -22.26 -31.12
CA SER A 78 13.01 -21.63 -32.41
C SER A 78 12.05 -20.53 -32.85
N ASP A 79 10.86 -20.46 -32.25
CA ASP A 79 9.89 -19.38 -32.43
C ASP A 79 10.10 -18.20 -31.47
N GLY A 80 11.08 -18.30 -30.56
CA GLY A 80 11.41 -17.28 -29.58
C GLY A 80 10.75 -17.47 -28.21
N ALA A 81 9.87 -18.47 -28.05
CA ALA A 81 9.29 -18.79 -26.75
C ALA A 81 10.33 -19.37 -25.79
N THR A 82 10.05 -19.31 -24.49
CA THR A 82 10.92 -19.86 -23.44
C THR A 82 10.13 -20.85 -22.60
N VAL A 83 10.64 -22.08 -22.53
CA VAL A 83 10.11 -23.17 -21.70
C VAL A 83 10.98 -23.32 -20.46
N LEU A 84 10.36 -23.32 -19.28
CA LEU A 84 11.04 -23.58 -18.01
C LEU A 84 10.94 -25.08 -17.69
N VAL A 85 12.10 -25.69 -17.43
CA VAL A 85 12.23 -27.11 -17.11
C VAL A 85 12.95 -27.26 -15.78
N ASP A 86 12.26 -27.85 -14.82
CA ASP A 86 12.80 -28.28 -13.54
C ASP A 86 13.48 -29.64 -13.70
N PHE A 87 14.65 -29.81 -13.06
CA PHE A 87 15.45 -31.02 -13.22
C PHE A 87 14.83 -32.25 -12.54
N GLU A 88 14.00 -32.06 -11.52
CA GLU A 88 13.32 -33.12 -10.79
C GLU A 88 11.88 -33.29 -11.26
N GLU A 89 11.18 -32.19 -11.55
CA GLU A 89 9.73 -32.20 -11.86
C GLU A 89 9.42 -32.23 -13.37
N GLY A 90 10.38 -31.88 -14.23
CA GLY A 90 10.18 -31.79 -15.68
C GLY A 90 9.67 -30.41 -16.11
N VAL A 91 8.86 -30.34 -17.17
CA VAL A 91 8.42 -29.03 -17.71
C VAL A 91 7.45 -28.36 -16.73
N VAL A 92 7.82 -27.16 -16.31
CA VAL A 92 7.09 -26.30 -15.37
C VAL A 92 6.03 -25.49 -16.08
N GLY A 93 6.39 -24.94 -17.24
CA GLY A 93 5.52 -24.06 -18.02
C GLY A 93 6.32 -23.36 -19.10
N ASP A 94 5.66 -22.45 -19.81
CA ASP A 94 6.30 -21.62 -20.82
C ASP A 94 5.68 -20.22 -20.84
N ASN A 95 6.37 -19.27 -21.46
CA ASN A 95 5.92 -17.88 -21.50
C ASN A 95 4.62 -17.67 -22.29
N HIS A 96 4.28 -18.48 -23.30
CA HIS A 96 2.97 -18.35 -23.97
C HIS A 96 1.84 -18.73 -23.00
N GLN A 97 2.02 -19.81 -22.24
CA GLN A 97 1.03 -20.18 -21.23
C GLN A 97 0.90 -19.11 -20.14
N GLN A 98 2.01 -18.49 -19.73
CA GLN A 98 1.96 -17.36 -18.82
C GLN A 98 1.15 -16.20 -19.42
N ASP A 99 1.42 -15.83 -20.68
CA ASP A 99 0.69 -14.77 -21.38
C ASP A 99 -0.81 -15.10 -21.50
N GLU A 100 -1.18 -16.36 -21.73
CA GLU A 100 -2.57 -16.83 -21.78
C GLU A 100 -3.28 -16.69 -20.43
N ILE A 101 -2.62 -17.08 -19.34
CA ILE A 101 -3.16 -16.96 -17.98
C ILE A 101 -3.32 -15.48 -17.62
N VAL A 102 -2.28 -14.68 -17.82
CA VAL A 102 -2.30 -13.22 -17.59
C VAL A 102 -3.46 -12.60 -18.37
N SER A 103 -3.57 -12.88 -19.67
CA SER A 103 -4.65 -12.37 -20.52
C SER A 103 -6.04 -12.74 -20.00
N ALA A 104 -6.20 -13.95 -19.47
CA ALA A 104 -7.48 -14.42 -18.96
C ALA A 104 -7.85 -13.74 -17.62
N TYR A 105 -6.87 -13.54 -16.72
CA TYR A 105 -7.06 -12.72 -15.52
C TYR A 105 -7.40 -11.28 -15.89
N GLU A 106 -6.64 -10.66 -16.77
CA GLU A 106 -6.90 -9.30 -17.22
C GLU A 106 -8.30 -9.15 -17.82
N TRP A 107 -8.77 -10.15 -18.57
CA TRP A 107 -10.14 -10.15 -19.11
C TRP A 107 -11.20 -10.16 -18.00
N LYS A 108 -11.05 -11.00 -16.97
CA LYS A 108 -11.96 -11.03 -15.82
C LYS A 108 -11.94 -9.72 -15.02
N TYR A 109 -10.77 -9.12 -14.82
CA TYR A 109 -10.65 -7.81 -14.18
C TYR A 109 -11.35 -6.71 -14.98
N ARG A 110 -11.17 -6.68 -16.31
CA ARG A 110 -11.87 -5.73 -17.19
C ARG A 110 -13.38 -5.87 -17.09
N GLU A 111 -13.90 -7.11 -17.13
CA GLU A 111 -15.34 -7.38 -17.02
C GLU A 111 -15.92 -6.84 -15.70
N ALA A 112 -15.26 -7.12 -14.58
CA ALA A 112 -15.65 -6.64 -13.26
C ALA A 112 -15.59 -5.10 -13.13
N LEU A 113 -14.53 -4.48 -13.65
CA LEU A 113 -14.36 -3.03 -13.65
C LEU A 113 -15.39 -2.32 -14.54
N ASP A 114 -15.69 -2.87 -15.72
CA ASP A 114 -16.71 -2.34 -16.63
C ASP A 114 -18.10 -2.38 -15.98
N LEU A 115 -18.42 -3.47 -15.26
CA LEU A 115 -19.65 -3.58 -14.49
C LEU A 115 -19.73 -2.55 -13.36
N GLY A 116 -18.65 -2.41 -12.57
CA GLY A 116 -18.58 -1.42 -11.50
C GLY A 116 -18.72 0.01 -12.00
N ARG A 117 -18.03 0.33 -13.10
CA ARG A 117 -18.14 1.60 -13.81
C ARG A 117 -19.58 1.88 -14.26
N ALA A 118 -20.22 0.91 -14.93
CA ALA A 118 -21.59 1.08 -15.41
C ALA A 118 -22.56 1.39 -14.26
N ARG A 119 -22.39 0.72 -13.10
CA ARG A 119 -23.20 0.98 -11.91
C ARG A 119 -22.98 2.36 -11.32
N LEU A 120 -21.73 2.85 -11.29
CA LEU A 120 -21.42 4.22 -10.88
C LEU A 120 -22.06 5.24 -11.81
N GLU A 121 -22.00 4.99 -13.12
CA GLU A 121 -22.63 5.85 -14.14
C GLU A 121 -24.17 5.84 -14.01
N ASP A 122 -24.77 4.69 -13.73
CA ASP A 122 -26.22 4.55 -13.44
C ASP A 122 -26.63 5.28 -12.15
N ALA A 123 -25.74 5.34 -11.15
CA ALA A 123 -25.93 6.10 -9.92
C ALA A 123 -25.71 7.62 -10.10
N GLY A 124 -25.31 8.08 -11.30
CA GLY A 124 -25.14 9.49 -11.63
C GLY A 124 -23.72 10.03 -11.40
N TYR A 125 -22.74 9.17 -11.15
CA TYR A 125 -21.34 9.55 -11.08
C TYR A 125 -20.66 9.41 -12.44
N THR A 126 -19.57 10.15 -12.64
CA THR A 126 -18.69 10.00 -13.80
C THR A 126 -17.38 9.40 -13.33
N VAL A 127 -16.98 8.25 -13.91
CA VAL A 127 -15.68 7.65 -13.67
C VAL A 127 -14.68 8.21 -14.68
N SER A 128 -13.71 9.01 -14.23
CA SER A 128 -12.69 9.62 -15.10
C SER A 128 -11.44 8.77 -15.24
N LEU A 129 -11.15 7.91 -14.25
CA LEU A 129 -9.96 7.07 -14.23
C LEU A 129 -10.25 5.77 -13.47
N VAL A 130 -9.67 4.68 -13.95
CA VAL A 130 -9.57 3.40 -13.25
C VAL A 130 -8.16 2.88 -13.47
N LEU A 131 -7.48 2.45 -12.41
CA LEU A 131 -6.15 1.85 -12.48
C LEU A 131 -6.08 0.62 -11.57
N ILE A 132 -5.24 -0.33 -11.96
CA ILE A 132 -4.85 -1.48 -11.15
C ILE A 132 -3.32 -1.44 -11.04
N ASN A 133 -2.78 -1.36 -9.82
CA ASN A 133 -1.35 -1.25 -9.57
C ASN A 133 -0.68 -0.11 -10.36
N GLY A 134 -1.41 0.99 -10.59
CA GLY A 134 -0.95 2.14 -11.37
C GLY A 134 -1.01 1.97 -12.90
N HIS A 135 -1.50 0.85 -13.40
CA HIS A 135 -1.65 0.57 -14.84
C HIS A 135 -3.11 0.74 -15.29
N SER A 136 -3.29 1.17 -16.54
CA SER A 136 -4.63 1.26 -17.12
C SER A 136 -5.16 -0.13 -17.46
N PRO A 137 -6.41 -0.48 -17.09
CA PRO A 137 -7.04 -1.72 -17.54
C PRO A 137 -7.16 -1.82 -19.06
N SER A 138 -7.03 -0.71 -19.80
CA SER A 138 -6.99 -0.71 -21.27
C SER A 138 -5.68 -1.22 -21.85
N ASP A 139 -4.61 -1.20 -21.06
CA ASP A 139 -3.30 -1.68 -21.50
C ASP A 139 -3.31 -3.21 -21.54
N THR A 140 -2.50 -3.79 -22.41
CA THR A 140 -2.24 -5.24 -22.42
C THR A 140 -1.03 -5.51 -21.54
N GLY A 141 -1.06 -6.56 -20.73
CA GLY A 141 0.04 -6.89 -19.82
C GLY A 141 0.07 -6.03 -18.55
N PHE A 142 -1.05 -5.45 -18.13
CA PHE A 142 -1.13 -4.69 -16.88
C PHE A 142 -0.99 -5.56 -15.62
N LEU A 143 -1.08 -6.88 -15.76
CA LEU A 143 -0.74 -7.85 -14.72
C LEU A 143 0.59 -8.59 -14.98
N ASP A 144 1.38 -8.15 -15.97
CA ASP A 144 2.66 -8.78 -16.28
C ASP A 144 3.60 -8.69 -15.06
N GLY A 145 4.07 -9.86 -14.61
CA GLY A 145 4.94 -9.97 -13.43
C GLY A 145 4.22 -9.84 -12.09
N CYS A 146 2.89 -9.67 -12.06
CA CYS A 146 2.10 -9.71 -10.83
C CYS A 146 1.68 -11.13 -10.44
N ILE A 147 1.60 -12.04 -11.40
CA ILE A 147 1.29 -13.47 -11.15
C ILE A 147 2.57 -14.18 -10.76
N SER A 148 2.70 -14.51 -9.47
CA SER A 148 3.88 -15.19 -8.94
C SER A 148 3.89 -16.68 -9.28
N THR A 149 5.06 -17.22 -9.66
CA THR A 149 5.28 -18.65 -9.85
C THR A 149 5.61 -19.39 -8.55
N GLU A 150 5.86 -18.70 -7.45
CA GLU A 150 6.21 -19.31 -6.15
C GLU A 150 5.02 -19.40 -5.20
N THR A 151 3.98 -18.58 -5.44
CA THR A 151 2.92 -18.35 -4.46
C THR A 151 1.63 -19.01 -4.94
N TRP A 152 1.62 -20.34 -4.85
CA TRP A 152 0.42 -21.17 -4.95
C TRP A 152 0.18 -21.83 -3.59
N CYS A 153 -0.96 -21.52 -2.96
CA CYS A 153 -1.33 -21.83 -1.56
C CYS A 153 -0.65 -20.98 -0.45
N LYS A 154 -1.49 -20.34 0.37
CA LYS A 154 -1.11 -19.52 1.54
C LYS A 154 -1.19 -20.26 2.88
N ASN A 155 -1.40 -21.59 2.87
CA ASN A 155 -1.47 -22.37 4.10
C ASN A 155 -0.08 -22.42 4.74
N GLU A 156 0.08 -21.81 5.91
CA GLU A 156 1.33 -21.81 6.70
C GLU A 156 1.87 -23.23 6.99
N ASP A 157 0.99 -24.24 6.93
CA ASP A 157 1.30 -25.66 7.18
C ASP A 157 1.51 -26.50 5.89
N ALA A 158 1.24 -25.96 4.70
CA ALA A 158 1.51 -26.63 3.43
C ALA A 158 2.93 -26.25 2.98
N GLY A 159 3.78 -27.23 2.67
CA GLY A 159 5.06 -26.92 2.04
C GLY A 159 4.85 -26.15 0.73
N GLU A 160 5.75 -25.23 0.39
CA GLU A 160 5.74 -24.49 -0.87
C GLU A 160 5.45 -25.45 -2.04
N GLU A 161 4.27 -25.34 -2.66
CA GLU A 161 3.94 -26.08 -3.87
C GLU A 161 4.46 -25.28 -5.07
N SER A 162 5.18 -25.96 -5.96
CA SER A 162 5.90 -25.31 -7.06
C SER A 162 4.93 -24.74 -8.13
N GLY A 163 5.26 -23.59 -8.71
CA GLY A 163 4.51 -23.00 -9.82
C GLY A 163 4.40 -23.87 -11.07
N SER A 164 5.19 -24.95 -11.16
CA SER A 164 5.08 -25.97 -12.21
C SER A 164 3.68 -26.58 -12.26
N PHE A 165 3.08 -26.73 -11.08
CA PHE A 165 1.76 -27.30 -10.90
C PHE A 165 0.64 -26.35 -11.34
N PHE A 166 0.83 -25.06 -11.11
CA PHE A 166 -0.10 -24.01 -11.48
C PHE A 166 -0.27 -23.92 -13.00
N TYR A 167 0.84 -23.80 -13.72
CA TYR A 167 0.83 -23.72 -15.18
C TYR A 167 0.31 -25.01 -15.81
N THR A 168 0.68 -26.19 -15.31
CA THR A 168 0.19 -27.46 -15.88
C THR A 168 -1.33 -27.69 -15.73
N ARG A 169 -2.01 -27.00 -14.81
CA ARG A 169 -3.48 -27.10 -14.60
C ARG A 169 -4.32 -26.15 -15.43
N TYR A 170 -3.77 -25.05 -15.96
CA TYR A 170 -4.56 -24.12 -16.76
C TYR A 170 -5.01 -24.77 -18.08
N THR A 171 -6.32 -25.03 -18.22
CA THR A 171 -6.95 -25.65 -19.39
C THR A 171 -7.56 -24.65 -20.37
N GLY A 172 -7.52 -23.35 -20.04
CA GLY A 172 -8.13 -22.29 -20.85
C GLY A 172 -9.67 -22.23 -20.76
N ASP A 173 -10.28 -22.90 -19.78
CA ASP A 173 -11.73 -22.87 -19.54
C ASP A 173 -12.09 -22.14 -18.23
N GLU A 174 -13.38 -21.78 -18.08
CA GLU A 174 -13.87 -21.02 -16.92
C GLU A 174 -13.78 -21.80 -15.59
N ARG A 175 -13.69 -23.14 -15.62
CA ARG A 175 -13.59 -23.93 -14.38
C ARG A 175 -12.28 -23.68 -13.65
N PHE A 176 -11.23 -23.31 -14.39
CA PHE A 176 -9.99 -22.87 -13.77
C PHE A 176 -10.20 -21.69 -12.82
N PHE A 177 -11.03 -20.71 -13.20
CA PHE A 177 -11.32 -19.56 -12.32
C PHE A 177 -12.20 -19.95 -11.13
N GLU A 178 -13.06 -20.95 -11.27
CA GLU A 178 -13.91 -21.44 -10.19
C GLU A 178 -13.13 -22.31 -9.18
N GLU A 179 -12.16 -23.10 -9.66
CA GLU A 179 -11.48 -24.13 -8.87
C GLU A 179 -10.09 -23.72 -8.38
N GLU A 180 -9.40 -22.84 -9.12
CA GLU A 180 -7.97 -22.58 -8.95
C GLU A 180 -7.61 -21.09 -8.81
N ALA A 181 -8.48 -20.14 -9.19
CA ALA A 181 -8.12 -18.72 -9.11
C ALA A 181 -7.89 -18.21 -7.69
N SER A 182 -8.61 -18.76 -6.72
CA SER A 182 -8.42 -18.49 -5.28
C SER A 182 -7.12 -19.11 -4.73
N ARG A 183 -6.24 -19.66 -5.56
CA ARG A 183 -4.94 -20.19 -5.11
C ARG A 183 -3.78 -19.40 -5.70
N VAL A 184 -4.08 -18.40 -6.53
CA VAL A 184 -3.11 -17.57 -7.23
C VAL A 184 -2.96 -16.27 -6.50
N SER A 185 -1.77 -16.00 -5.98
CA SER A 185 -1.47 -14.68 -5.45
C SER A 185 -1.08 -13.75 -6.60
N LEU A 186 -1.84 -12.65 -6.74
CA LEU A 186 -1.55 -11.54 -7.65
C LEU A 186 -0.69 -10.46 -6.95
N GLY A 187 -0.14 -10.77 -5.78
CA GLY A 187 0.50 -9.81 -4.89
C GLY A 187 -0.54 -8.93 -4.18
N PHE A 188 -0.26 -7.63 -4.10
CA PHE A 188 -1.07 -6.65 -3.37
C PHE A 188 -1.78 -5.71 -4.35
N PRO A 189 -2.88 -6.15 -4.99
CA PRO A 189 -3.56 -5.35 -6.00
C PRO A 189 -4.19 -4.11 -5.36
N VAL A 190 -3.73 -2.93 -5.79
CA VAL A 190 -4.33 -1.65 -5.45
C VAL A 190 -5.18 -1.18 -6.62
N VAL A 191 -6.49 -1.08 -6.41
CA VAL A 191 -7.42 -0.56 -7.42
C VAL A 191 -7.73 0.90 -7.10
N GLU A 192 -7.55 1.79 -8.07
CA GLU A 192 -7.75 3.22 -7.87
C GLU A 192 -8.81 3.74 -8.84
N PHE A 193 -9.80 4.46 -8.31
CA PHE A 193 -10.83 5.12 -9.09
C PHE A 193 -10.71 6.63 -8.94
N GLU A 194 -10.99 7.36 -10.02
CA GLU A 194 -11.39 8.76 -9.92
C GLU A 194 -12.86 8.91 -10.31
N VAL A 195 -13.64 9.54 -9.43
CA VAL A 195 -15.06 9.76 -9.62
C VAL A 195 -15.44 11.23 -9.45
N ALA A 196 -16.45 11.66 -10.21
CA ALA A 196 -17.08 12.97 -10.11
C ALA A 196 -18.60 12.80 -9.93
N GLY A 197 -19.22 13.71 -9.19
CA GLY A 197 -20.65 13.67 -8.86
C GLY A 197 -20.94 14.52 -7.62
N VAL A 198 -22.19 14.55 -7.19
CA VAL A 198 -22.63 15.45 -6.10
C VAL A 198 -21.90 15.18 -4.78
N ASP A 199 -21.60 13.92 -4.47
CA ASP A 199 -20.92 13.50 -3.22
C ASP A 199 -19.43 13.19 -3.41
N ALA A 200 -18.89 13.46 -4.61
CA ALA A 200 -17.49 13.22 -4.96
C ALA A 200 -16.74 14.51 -5.33
N ALA A 201 -17.45 15.60 -5.61
CA ALA A 201 -16.89 16.88 -5.99
C ALA A 201 -16.72 17.81 -4.78
N TYR A 202 -15.70 17.54 -3.97
CA TYR A 202 -15.31 18.45 -2.89
C TYR A 202 -14.37 19.50 -3.48
N GLU A 203 -14.87 20.70 -3.75
CA GLU A 203 -14.17 21.73 -4.51
C GLU A 203 -12.87 22.17 -3.81
N GLU A 204 -11.72 21.73 -4.34
CA GLU A 204 -10.37 22.19 -3.98
C GLU A 204 -9.99 22.16 -2.49
N GLY A 205 -10.76 21.45 -1.66
CA GLY A 205 -10.63 21.41 -0.22
C GLY A 205 -10.78 20.01 0.37
N PHE A 206 -10.88 19.94 1.70
CA PHE A 206 -11.22 18.70 2.37
C PHE A 206 -12.66 18.30 2.06
N PRO A 207 -12.94 16.99 1.88
CA PRO A 207 -14.31 16.52 1.79
C PRO A 207 -15.06 16.79 3.11
N THR A 208 -16.00 17.73 3.09
CA THR A 208 -16.89 18.07 4.22
C THR A 208 -18.33 17.74 3.83
N ASP A 209 -19.18 17.42 4.80
CA ASP A 209 -20.61 17.13 4.58
C ASP A 209 -20.86 15.92 3.67
N ALA A 210 -20.03 14.88 3.79
CA ALA A 210 -20.25 13.65 3.05
C ALA A 210 -21.57 13.01 3.52
N PRO A 211 -22.42 12.47 2.64
CA PRO A 211 -23.59 11.71 3.09
C PRO A 211 -23.17 10.47 3.87
N GLU A 212 -24.03 9.96 4.76
CA GLU A 212 -23.75 8.76 5.56
C GLU A 212 -23.39 7.55 4.67
N GLU A 213 -24.05 7.46 3.51
CA GLU A 213 -23.82 6.45 2.49
C GLU A 213 -23.69 7.14 1.12
N PRO A 214 -22.47 7.47 0.67
CA PRO A 214 -22.25 8.02 -0.65
C PRO A 214 -22.68 7.02 -1.73
N GLY A 215 -23.35 7.49 -2.78
CA GLY A 215 -23.89 6.62 -3.83
C GLY A 215 -22.85 5.87 -4.66
N TRP A 216 -21.55 6.14 -4.47
CA TRP A 216 -20.46 5.38 -5.07
C TRP A 216 -19.98 4.18 -4.23
N VAL A 217 -20.37 4.09 -2.95
CA VAL A 217 -19.95 3.01 -2.05
C VAL A 217 -20.46 1.65 -2.54
N ASP A 218 -21.78 1.48 -2.64
CA ASP A 218 -22.39 0.20 -3.03
C ASP A 218 -21.93 -0.31 -4.42
N PRO A 219 -21.90 0.52 -5.49
CA PRO A 219 -21.39 0.08 -6.78
C PRO A 219 -19.95 -0.41 -6.76
N ILE A 220 -19.07 0.30 -6.04
CA ILE A 220 -17.65 -0.06 -5.95
C ILE A 220 -17.49 -1.30 -5.08
N ASP A 221 -18.17 -1.37 -3.95
CA ASP A 221 -18.17 -2.54 -3.08
C ASP A 221 -18.64 -3.80 -3.83
N GLU A 222 -19.70 -3.71 -4.63
CA GLU A 222 -20.14 -4.84 -5.46
C GLU A 222 -19.12 -5.19 -6.56
N ALA A 223 -18.47 -4.19 -7.17
CA ALA A 223 -17.37 -4.43 -8.10
C ALA A 223 -16.17 -5.10 -7.41
N CYS A 224 -15.80 -4.66 -6.21
CA CYS A 224 -14.77 -5.25 -5.38
C CYS A 224 -15.11 -6.71 -5.07
N ARG A 225 -16.35 -7.01 -4.66
CA ARG A 225 -16.81 -8.39 -4.44
C ARG A 225 -16.66 -9.28 -5.67
N SER A 226 -16.79 -8.74 -6.88
CA SER A 226 -16.55 -9.51 -8.11
C SER A 226 -15.06 -9.73 -8.39
N LEU A 227 -14.18 -8.88 -7.85
CA LEU A 227 -12.72 -9.01 -7.94
C LEU A 227 -12.15 -9.91 -6.82
N LEU A 228 -12.76 -9.93 -5.63
CA LEU A 228 -12.25 -10.68 -4.46
C LEU A 228 -11.98 -12.17 -4.73
N PRO A 229 -12.82 -12.93 -5.46
CA PRO A 229 -12.51 -14.31 -5.82
C PRO A 229 -11.25 -14.46 -6.69
N LEU A 230 -10.91 -13.44 -7.48
CA LEU A 230 -9.70 -13.40 -8.31
C LEU A 230 -8.45 -13.02 -7.50
N THR A 231 -8.65 -12.41 -6.33
CA THR A 231 -7.58 -12.06 -5.40
C THR A 231 -7.51 -13.02 -4.22
N ASP A 232 -8.22 -14.15 -4.19
CA ASP A 232 -8.34 -15.02 -3.00
C ASP A 232 -8.73 -14.29 -1.70
N GLY A 233 -9.43 -13.16 -1.81
CA GLY A 233 -9.67 -12.31 -0.64
C GLY A 233 -8.38 -11.82 0.02
N GLU A 234 -7.31 -11.63 -0.76
CA GLU A 234 -5.99 -11.25 -0.26
C GLU A 234 -6.11 -10.00 0.62
N PRO A 235 -5.63 -10.07 1.88
CA PRO A 235 -5.82 -9.05 2.90
C PRO A 235 -5.41 -7.64 2.49
N GLU A 236 -4.46 -7.52 1.57
CA GLU A 236 -3.88 -6.23 1.18
C GLU A 236 -4.51 -5.64 -0.11
N THR A 237 -5.59 -6.24 -0.63
CA THR A 237 -6.33 -5.70 -1.79
C THR A 237 -7.03 -4.41 -1.39
N SER A 238 -6.47 -3.23 -1.66
CA SER A 238 -7.12 -1.96 -1.31
C SER A 238 -7.81 -1.32 -2.51
N VAL A 239 -8.97 -0.71 -2.28
CA VAL A 239 -9.64 0.12 -3.27
C VAL A 239 -9.68 1.55 -2.79
N LYS A 240 -9.07 2.45 -3.57
CA LYS A 240 -9.00 3.88 -3.27
C LYS A 240 -9.85 4.67 -4.25
N VAL A 241 -10.64 5.57 -3.71
CA VAL A 241 -11.55 6.41 -4.48
C VAL A 241 -11.14 7.85 -4.30
N PHE A 242 -10.77 8.49 -5.40
CA PHE A 242 -10.36 9.88 -5.46
C PHE A 242 -11.41 10.72 -6.18
N GLN A 243 -11.44 12.01 -5.86
CA GLN A 243 -12.11 13.01 -6.68
C GLN A 243 -11.46 13.08 -8.06
N SER A 244 -12.28 13.23 -9.10
CA SER A 244 -11.85 13.46 -10.48
C SER A 244 -10.74 14.51 -10.61
N GLY A 245 -9.58 14.11 -11.15
CA GLY A 245 -8.42 14.96 -11.37
C GLY A 245 -7.46 15.11 -10.18
N TRP A 246 -7.67 14.37 -9.08
CA TRP A 246 -6.86 14.50 -7.86
C TRP A 246 -5.93 13.33 -7.58
N ARG A 247 -6.07 12.16 -8.23
CA ARG A 247 -5.22 10.99 -7.95
C ARG A 247 -3.73 11.31 -8.12
N GLY A 248 -3.37 11.96 -9.23
CA GLY A 248 -1.97 12.33 -9.49
C GLY A 248 -1.38 13.20 -8.37
N ARG A 249 -2.17 14.13 -7.84
CA ARG A 249 -1.78 15.00 -6.72
C ARG A 249 -1.71 14.22 -5.41
N ALA A 250 -2.69 13.36 -5.17
CA ALA A 250 -2.70 12.49 -4.01
C ALA A 250 -1.39 11.70 -3.95
N ILE A 251 -0.92 11.12 -5.06
CA ILE A 251 0.35 10.37 -5.07
C ILE A 251 1.56 11.25 -4.73
N GLU A 252 1.65 12.47 -5.28
CA GLU A 252 2.72 13.42 -4.95
C GLU A 252 2.72 13.80 -3.46
N GLU A 253 1.54 13.78 -2.83
CA GLU A 253 1.29 14.10 -1.43
C GLU A 253 0.98 12.86 -0.57
N ASN A 254 1.43 11.65 -0.93
CA ASN A 254 1.23 10.43 -0.13
C ASN A 254 -0.25 10.12 0.28
N GLY A 255 -1.21 10.39 -0.61
CA GLY A 255 -2.63 10.09 -0.47
C GLY A 255 -3.45 11.15 0.28
N GLU A 256 -2.90 12.34 0.49
CA GLU A 256 -3.45 13.33 1.43
C GLU A 256 -4.53 14.25 0.83
N SER A 257 -4.50 14.51 -0.48
CA SER A 257 -5.48 15.36 -1.16
C SER A 257 -6.42 14.58 -2.07
N GLY A 258 -7.72 14.90 -2.00
CA GLY A 258 -8.74 14.39 -2.91
C GLY A 258 -9.11 12.91 -2.76
N LEU A 259 -8.57 12.20 -1.76
CA LEU A 259 -9.09 10.89 -1.34
C LEU A 259 -10.44 11.09 -0.65
N ILE A 260 -11.47 10.40 -1.14
CA ILE A 260 -12.85 10.48 -0.60
C ILE A 260 -13.32 9.16 0.00
N GLY A 261 -12.67 8.05 -0.33
CA GLY A 261 -12.98 6.74 0.22
C GLY A 261 -11.84 5.75 0.07
N GLU A 262 -11.71 4.84 1.02
CA GLU A 262 -10.81 3.70 0.98
C GLU A 262 -11.53 2.46 1.50
N LEU A 263 -11.45 1.37 0.74
CA LEU A 263 -11.91 0.05 1.16
C LEU A 263 -10.68 -0.82 1.41
N SER A 264 -10.55 -1.27 2.65
CA SER A 264 -9.55 -2.20 3.12
C SER A 264 -10.26 -3.49 3.55
N PRO A 265 -10.00 -4.64 2.91
CA PRO A 265 -10.72 -5.88 3.14
C PRO A 265 -10.15 -6.60 4.36
N HIS A 266 -10.45 -6.11 5.56
CA HIS A 266 -10.06 -6.77 6.79
C HIS A 266 -11.21 -6.92 7.79
N ASP A 267 -12.05 -7.92 7.51
CA ASP A 267 -12.45 -8.94 8.49
C ASP A 267 -13.05 -10.12 7.69
N HIS A 268 -12.42 -11.30 7.65
CA HIS A 268 -12.94 -12.46 6.89
C HIS A 268 -14.28 -13.00 7.44
N GLU A 269 -14.68 -12.55 8.62
CA GLU A 269 -15.98 -12.85 9.24
C GLU A 269 -17.05 -11.78 8.96
N SER A 270 -16.65 -10.62 8.42
CA SER A 270 -17.56 -9.58 7.95
C SER A 270 -17.66 -9.66 6.43
N PRO A 271 -18.81 -9.30 5.82
CA PRO A 271 -18.82 -9.07 4.38
C PRO A 271 -17.73 -8.04 4.07
N ALA A 272 -17.06 -8.14 2.91
CA ALA A 272 -16.29 -7.01 2.35
C ALA A 272 -17.05 -5.70 2.67
N GLY A 273 -16.49 -4.79 3.47
CA GLY A 273 -17.42 -3.84 4.10
C GLY A 273 -16.98 -2.89 5.21
N ASN A 274 -15.70 -2.62 5.44
CA ASN A 274 -15.31 -1.47 6.29
C ASN A 274 -14.65 -0.41 5.42
N TRP A 275 -15.49 0.45 4.86
CA TRP A 275 -15.04 1.65 4.19
C TRP A 275 -14.53 2.67 5.22
N LEU A 276 -13.33 3.20 4.99
CA LEU A 276 -12.96 4.51 5.48
C LEU A 276 -13.55 5.54 4.52
N ILE A 277 -14.63 6.23 4.93
CA ILE A 277 -15.10 7.43 4.24
C ILE A 277 -14.30 8.59 4.79
N VAL A 278 -13.51 9.23 3.93
CA VAL A 278 -12.69 10.38 4.32
C VAL A 278 -13.61 11.59 4.36
N GLU A 279 -14.10 11.91 5.54
CA GLU A 279 -14.88 13.11 5.84
C GLU A 279 -14.16 13.92 6.91
N TRP A 280 -13.88 15.17 6.60
CA TRP A 280 -13.27 16.10 7.53
C TRP A 280 -14.34 16.89 8.25
N ILE A 281 -14.29 16.86 9.58
CA ILE A 281 -15.14 17.69 10.43
C ILE A 281 -14.37 18.93 10.87
N SER A 282 -15.01 20.09 10.80
CA SER A 282 -14.44 21.33 11.36
C SER A 282 -14.61 21.33 12.87
N LEU A 283 -13.52 21.61 13.59
CA LEU A 283 -13.51 21.80 15.03
C LEU A 283 -13.47 23.30 15.42
N GLY A 284 -13.55 24.19 14.42
CA GLY A 284 -13.31 25.61 14.58
C GLY A 284 -11.81 25.97 14.68
N LYS A 285 -11.51 27.27 14.74
CA LYS A 285 -10.12 27.79 14.83
C LYS A 285 -9.21 27.35 13.67
N GLY A 286 -9.79 27.08 12.51
CA GLY A 286 -9.07 26.55 11.35
C GLY A 286 -8.62 25.09 11.50
N VAL A 287 -9.03 24.36 12.55
CA VAL A 287 -8.67 22.95 12.77
C VAL A 287 -9.74 22.03 12.20
N TYR A 288 -9.29 21.02 11.45
CA TYR A 288 -10.11 19.97 10.86
C TYR A 288 -9.56 18.61 11.28
N ILE A 289 -10.44 17.62 11.43
CA ILE A 289 -10.04 16.25 11.80
C ILE A 289 -10.80 15.22 10.96
N THR A 290 -10.14 14.12 10.63
CA THR A 290 -10.75 12.90 10.08
C THR A 290 -10.14 11.67 10.74
N SER A 291 -10.88 10.57 10.75
CA SER A 291 -10.34 9.25 11.08
C SER A 291 -9.34 8.79 10.01
N HIS A 292 -8.38 7.94 10.41
CA HIS A 292 -7.51 7.20 9.52
C HIS A 292 -7.62 5.68 9.74
N GLU A 293 -8.75 5.21 10.28
CA GLU A 293 -8.98 3.81 10.60
C GLU A 293 -10.23 3.31 9.88
N ASP A 294 -10.11 2.14 9.26
CA ASP A 294 -11.17 1.52 8.48
C ASP A 294 -12.42 1.26 9.34
N GLY A 295 -13.60 1.59 8.79
CA GLY A 295 -14.86 1.47 9.51
C GLY A 295 -15.05 2.48 10.65
N VAL A 296 -14.14 3.46 10.81
CA VAL A 296 -14.30 4.58 11.73
C VAL A 296 -14.55 5.85 10.96
N ARG A 297 -15.75 6.40 11.13
CA ARG A 297 -16.14 7.69 10.58
C ARG A 297 -16.45 8.66 11.72
N LEU A 298 -15.77 9.80 11.73
CA LEU A 298 -16.04 10.88 12.68
C LEU A 298 -17.22 11.72 12.20
N ARG A 299 -18.07 12.15 13.13
CA ARG A 299 -19.20 13.03 12.90
C ARG A 299 -19.06 14.30 13.73
N GLU A 300 -19.84 15.32 13.38
CA GLU A 300 -19.95 16.51 14.20
C GLU A 300 -20.38 16.14 15.63
N GLY A 301 -19.60 16.58 16.63
CA GLY A 301 -19.81 16.26 18.03
C GLY A 301 -19.09 15.01 18.55
N ASP A 302 -18.50 14.18 17.68
CA ASP A 302 -17.67 13.04 18.11
C ASP A 302 -16.32 13.51 18.65
N ALA A 303 -15.82 14.64 18.18
CA ALA A 303 -14.63 15.30 18.68
C ALA A 303 -14.92 16.78 18.96
N MET A 304 -14.24 17.34 19.96
CA MET A 304 -14.35 18.74 20.33
C MET A 304 -12.98 19.32 20.63
N LEU A 305 -12.73 20.51 20.09
CA LEU A 305 -11.55 21.30 20.39
C LEU A 305 -11.93 22.45 21.32
N THR A 306 -11.39 22.47 22.54
CA THR A 306 -11.66 23.53 23.52
C THR A 306 -10.41 24.31 23.86
N SER A 307 -10.53 25.63 23.89
CA SER A 307 -9.48 26.49 24.48
C SER A 307 -9.36 26.20 25.97
N VAL A 308 -8.13 25.98 26.42
CA VAL A 308 -7.80 25.72 27.83
C VAL A 308 -6.82 26.77 28.34
N GLU A 309 -6.87 27.09 29.64
CA GLU A 309 -5.84 27.92 30.25
C GLU A 309 -4.56 27.08 30.44
N ALA A 310 -3.62 27.29 29.51
CA ALA A 310 -2.20 26.95 29.53
C ALA A 310 -1.76 25.93 30.60
N PRO A 311 -1.78 24.62 30.30
CA PRO A 311 -1.02 23.62 31.06
C PRO A 311 0.51 23.84 30.99
N PHE A 312 0.96 24.69 30.06
CA PHE A 312 2.35 25.04 29.81
C PHE A 312 2.44 26.47 29.22
N THR A 313 3.59 27.11 29.39
CA THR A 313 3.88 28.46 28.90
C THR A 313 4.58 28.45 27.53
N PHE A 314 4.50 29.56 26.80
CA PHE A 314 5.23 29.76 25.54
C PHE A 314 6.74 29.47 25.69
N ASP A 315 7.35 29.94 26.79
CA ASP A 315 8.78 29.76 27.04
C ASP A 315 9.15 28.30 27.31
N GLU A 316 8.30 27.54 28.01
CA GLU A 316 8.51 26.11 28.28
C GLU A 316 8.45 25.28 26.99
N LEU A 317 7.49 25.54 26.10
CA LEU A 317 7.40 24.85 24.81
C LEU A 317 8.55 25.22 23.89
N LYS A 318 8.95 26.49 23.89
CA LYS A 318 10.09 26.96 23.12
C LYS A 318 11.38 26.24 23.54
N ALA A 319 11.58 26.02 24.83
CA ALA A 319 12.72 25.27 25.36
C ALA A 319 12.63 23.77 25.05
N SER A 320 11.42 23.19 25.07
CA SER A 320 11.22 21.74 24.93
C SER A 320 11.22 21.25 23.48
N GLY A 321 10.70 22.04 22.55
CA GLY A 321 10.31 21.55 21.22
C GLY A 321 11.38 21.45 20.14
N SER A 322 12.68 21.57 20.47
CA SER A 322 13.75 21.69 19.46
C SER A 322 13.51 22.85 18.45
N LEU A 323 12.61 23.79 18.80
CA LEU A 323 12.18 24.92 17.96
C LEU A 323 13.31 25.93 17.75
N GLU A 324 14.25 26.01 18.70
CA GLU A 324 15.46 26.83 18.66
C GLU A 324 16.46 26.41 17.57
N GLU A 325 16.52 25.13 17.17
CA GLU A 325 17.49 24.68 16.14
C GLU A 325 17.13 25.14 14.72
N ARG A 326 15.87 25.52 14.48
CA ARG A 326 15.41 26.13 13.22
C ARG A 326 15.57 27.65 13.27
N LYS A 327 16.82 28.09 13.08
CA LYS A 327 17.24 29.50 13.00
C LYS A 327 16.27 30.33 12.15
N GLN A 328 15.79 31.45 12.72
CA GLN A 328 15.03 32.55 12.07
C GLN A 328 13.48 32.45 12.06
N ARG A 329 12.86 31.81 13.04
CA ARG A 329 11.39 31.91 13.20
C ARG A 329 10.97 33.23 13.88
N SER A 330 9.90 33.82 13.37
CA SER A 330 9.20 34.92 14.05
C SER A 330 8.26 34.31 15.09
N TYR A 331 8.38 34.76 16.33
CA TYR A 331 7.55 34.30 17.43
C TYR A 331 6.57 35.40 17.82
N HIS A 332 5.32 35.03 18.10
CA HIS A 332 4.28 35.94 18.53
C HIS A 332 3.66 35.45 19.84
N PRO A 333 4.32 35.66 21.00
CA PRO A 333 3.82 35.19 22.30
C PRO A 333 2.40 35.69 22.62
N GLU A 334 2.02 36.86 22.12
CA GLU A 334 0.67 37.43 22.25
C GLU A 334 -0.41 36.69 21.47
N ALA A 335 -0.04 35.85 20.49
CA ALA A 335 -0.94 35.01 19.68
C ALA A 335 -1.05 33.57 20.22
N PHE A 336 -0.31 33.26 21.30
CA PHE A 336 -0.24 31.95 21.91
C PHE A 336 -1.58 31.53 22.49
N GLU A 337 -2.08 30.39 22.03
CA GLU A 337 -3.31 29.77 22.52
C GLU A 337 -3.10 28.28 22.69
N THR A 338 -3.72 27.70 23.72
CA THR A 338 -3.67 26.26 24.00
C THR A 338 -5.05 25.66 23.86
N TYR A 339 -5.10 24.48 23.25
CA TYR A 339 -6.34 23.75 23.02
C TYR A 339 -6.20 22.31 23.48
N GLU A 340 -7.33 21.77 23.90
CA GLU A 340 -7.49 20.37 24.23
C GLU A 340 -8.48 19.77 23.22
N LEU A 341 -8.02 18.76 22.49
CA LEU A 341 -8.85 17.95 21.61
C LEU A 341 -9.27 16.70 22.38
N ALA A 342 -10.57 16.60 22.66
CA ALA A 342 -11.16 15.43 23.29
C ALA A 342 -12.10 14.75 22.30
N VAL A 343 -12.04 13.42 22.26
CA VAL A 343 -13.03 12.59 21.56
C VAL A 343 -14.06 12.11 22.57
N SER A 344 -15.33 12.12 22.19
CA SER A 344 -16.44 11.71 23.03
C SER A 344 -16.27 10.27 23.50
N SER A 345 -16.44 10.03 24.80
CA SER A 345 -16.44 8.67 25.35
C SER A 345 -17.53 7.80 24.72
N ASP A 346 -18.68 8.39 24.38
CA ASP A 346 -19.79 7.69 23.73
C ASP A 346 -19.36 7.20 22.34
N PHE A 347 -18.57 8.00 21.61
CA PHE A 347 -18.00 7.61 20.32
C PHE A 347 -17.09 6.39 20.48
N PHE A 348 -16.15 6.41 21.42
CA PHE A 348 -15.26 5.26 21.68
C PHE A 348 -16.04 3.97 21.98
N THR A 349 -17.11 4.04 22.78
CA THR A 349 -17.92 2.84 23.08
C THR A 349 -18.64 2.28 21.85
N SER A 350 -18.89 3.11 20.83
CA SER A 350 -19.55 2.73 19.59
C SER A 350 -18.61 2.18 18.51
N LEU A 351 -17.29 2.32 18.69
CA LEU A 351 -16.29 1.88 17.71
C LEU A 351 -16.28 0.35 17.52
N PRO A 352 -15.77 -0.13 16.36
CA PRO A 352 -15.52 -1.54 16.13
C PRO A 352 -14.71 -2.21 17.25
N GLU A 353 -14.99 -3.49 17.54
CA GLU A 353 -14.37 -4.21 18.65
C GLU A 353 -12.84 -4.25 18.57
N HIS A 354 -12.30 -4.41 17.36
CA HIS A 354 -10.86 -4.43 17.12
C HIS A 354 -10.16 -3.09 17.46
N ILE A 355 -10.91 -1.97 17.52
CA ILE A 355 -10.40 -0.66 17.91
C ILE A 355 -10.65 -0.40 19.40
N ARG A 356 -11.84 -0.75 19.90
CA ARG A 356 -12.13 -0.67 21.35
C ARG A 356 -11.13 -1.48 22.17
N GLY A 357 -10.70 -2.64 21.67
CA GLY A 357 -9.67 -3.46 22.31
C GLY A 357 -8.28 -2.82 22.34
N LYS A 358 -7.95 -1.95 21.35
CA LYS A 358 -6.70 -1.17 21.33
C LYS A 358 -6.75 -0.01 22.34
N GLY A 359 -7.92 0.58 22.55
CA GLY A 359 -8.12 1.75 23.41
C GLY A 359 -7.67 3.08 22.77
N TRP A 360 -7.26 3.05 21.50
CA TRP A 360 -6.87 4.22 20.72
C TRP A 360 -7.08 3.96 19.23
N PHE A 361 -7.12 5.03 18.44
CA PHE A 361 -7.21 4.96 16.98
C PHE A 361 -6.50 6.15 16.32
N SER A 362 -6.10 5.99 15.06
CA SER A 362 -5.38 7.00 14.30
C SER A 362 -6.31 8.06 13.71
N VAL A 363 -5.96 9.33 13.86
CA VAL A 363 -6.63 10.47 13.25
C VAL A 363 -5.66 11.27 12.40
N LYS A 364 -6.19 11.94 11.39
CA LYS A 364 -5.50 13.01 10.66
C LYS A 364 -6.07 14.34 11.12
N VAL A 365 -5.18 15.28 11.43
CA VAL A 365 -5.53 16.65 11.79
C VAL A 365 -4.94 17.57 10.75
N ALA A 366 -5.76 18.49 10.27
CA ALA A 366 -5.35 19.54 9.35
C ALA A 366 -5.66 20.91 9.92
N TYR A 367 -4.91 21.90 9.46
CA TYR A 367 -4.98 23.26 9.96
C TYR A 367 -4.86 24.29 8.84
N ASP A 368 -5.90 25.10 8.71
CA ASP A 368 -5.93 26.28 7.85
C ASP A 368 -5.31 27.47 8.59
N ASN A 369 -4.09 27.81 8.19
CA ASN A 369 -3.38 28.94 8.75
C ASN A 369 -3.87 30.30 8.23
N THR A 370 -4.89 30.33 7.36
CA THR A 370 -5.53 31.55 6.85
C THR A 370 -6.83 31.90 7.58
N ASP A 371 -7.42 30.93 8.29
CA ASP A 371 -8.66 31.09 9.05
C ASP A 371 -8.49 31.05 10.60
N PRO A 372 -7.64 31.89 11.22
CA PRO A 372 -7.67 32.03 12.66
C PRO A 372 -8.78 33.01 13.04
N GLU A 373 -9.94 32.45 13.42
CA GLU A 373 -11.05 33.16 14.06
C GLU A 373 -10.71 33.78 15.45
N THR A 374 -9.61 34.51 15.58
CA THR A 374 -9.08 34.89 16.91
C THR A 374 -8.45 36.28 16.94
N GLY A 375 -8.90 37.22 16.10
CA GLY A 375 -8.50 38.62 16.27
C GLY A 375 -7.00 38.90 16.06
N LEU A 376 -6.23 37.96 15.50
CA LEU A 376 -4.81 38.16 15.15
C LEU A 376 -4.62 39.38 14.24
N THR A 377 -5.55 39.59 13.31
CA THR A 377 -5.58 40.80 12.47
C THR A 377 -5.74 42.08 13.30
N GLN A 378 -6.49 42.05 14.40
CA GLN A 378 -6.64 43.19 15.32
C GLN A 378 -5.35 43.45 16.11
N MET A 379 -4.53 42.43 16.32
CA MET A 379 -3.18 42.52 16.90
C MET A 379 -2.11 42.90 15.87
N GLY A 380 -2.47 43.06 14.59
CA GLY A 380 -1.53 43.38 13.51
C GLY A 380 -0.71 42.19 13.00
N ILE A 381 -1.08 40.97 13.37
CA ILE A 381 -0.42 39.73 12.97
C ILE A 381 -1.17 39.15 11.78
N THR A 382 -0.45 38.85 10.70
CA THR A 382 -1.03 38.16 9.54
C THR A 382 -0.96 36.65 9.78
N PRO A 383 -2.06 35.91 9.69
CA PRO A 383 -2.09 34.46 9.94
C PRO A 383 -1.03 33.66 9.18
N SER A 384 -0.85 33.97 7.89
CA SER A 384 0.15 33.34 7.03
C SER A 384 1.61 33.61 7.41
N ALA A 385 1.88 34.52 8.35
CA ALA A 385 3.23 34.80 8.85
C ALA A 385 3.64 33.83 9.98
N LEU A 386 2.71 33.02 10.50
CA LEU A 386 2.94 32.06 11.57
C LEU A 386 3.32 30.69 10.97
N GLU A 387 4.61 30.41 10.80
CA GLU A 387 5.10 29.16 10.17
C GLU A 387 5.51 28.08 11.19
N PRO A 388 5.13 26.80 10.97
CA PRO A 388 3.78 26.29 11.24
C PRO A 388 3.21 26.88 12.53
N SER A 389 1.91 27.13 12.57
CA SER A 389 1.32 27.77 13.75
C SER A 389 0.65 26.80 14.70
N LEU A 390 0.35 25.55 14.33
CA LEU A 390 -0.22 24.55 15.24
C LEU A 390 0.77 23.40 15.54
N TYR A 391 0.83 23.00 16.81
CA TYR A 391 1.75 21.99 17.33
C TYR A 391 0.99 21.02 18.23
N THR A 392 1.24 19.71 18.09
CA THR A 392 0.83 18.70 19.06
C THR A 392 1.84 18.61 20.19
N ILE A 393 1.37 18.42 21.41
CA ILE A 393 2.19 18.37 22.62
C ILE A 393 1.88 17.07 23.36
N LYS A 394 2.93 16.32 23.68
CA LYS A 394 2.86 15.09 24.45
C LYS A 394 3.89 15.11 25.56
N ASP A 395 3.62 14.41 26.65
CA ASP A 395 4.62 14.18 27.68
C ASP A 395 5.77 13.36 27.09
N ASN A 396 7.01 13.78 27.38
CA ASN A 396 8.18 13.07 26.90
C ASN A 396 8.44 11.84 27.79
N PRO A 397 8.28 10.61 27.27
CA PRO A 397 8.40 9.40 28.09
C PRO A 397 9.83 9.20 28.65
N VAL A 398 10.84 9.84 28.07
CA VAL A 398 12.25 9.71 28.49
C VAL A 398 12.55 10.55 29.74
N THR A 399 11.71 11.54 30.06
CA THR A 399 11.92 12.40 31.23
C THR A 399 11.67 11.71 32.57
N GLU A 400 10.98 10.56 32.57
CA GLU A 400 10.90 9.69 33.75
C GLU A 400 12.26 9.08 34.12
N ASP A 401 13.17 8.93 33.14
CA ASP A 401 14.46 8.24 33.27
C ASP A 401 15.70 9.16 33.16
N ALA A 402 15.55 10.40 32.69
CA ALA A 402 16.63 11.37 32.51
C ALA A 402 16.21 12.82 32.83
N GLU A 403 16.77 13.39 33.92
CA GLU A 403 16.44 14.75 34.40
C GLU A 403 16.84 15.89 33.45
N ASP A 404 17.71 15.62 32.47
CA ASP A 404 18.23 16.63 31.53
C ASP A 404 17.42 16.72 30.22
N GLU A 405 16.44 15.84 30.01
CA GLU A 405 15.59 15.84 28.81
C GLU A 405 14.39 16.80 28.95
N PRO A 406 13.91 17.39 27.85
CA PRO A 406 12.79 18.33 27.90
C PRO A 406 11.48 17.63 28.30
N PRO A 407 10.63 18.26 29.14
CA PRO A 407 9.40 17.66 29.70
C PRO A 407 8.38 17.24 28.63
N PHE A 408 8.41 17.87 27.46
CA PHE A 408 7.44 17.65 26.40
C PHE A 408 8.11 17.31 25.08
N GLU A 409 7.46 16.41 24.35
CA GLU A 409 7.67 16.22 22.93
C GLU A 409 6.72 17.14 22.16
N VAL A 410 7.28 18.10 21.43
CA VAL A 410 6.51 19.07 20.63
C VAL A 410 6.64 18.74 19.16
N ASN A 411 5.57 18.24 18.57
CA ASN A 411 5.52 17.84 17.18
C ASN A 411 4.77 18.89 16.35
N ALA A 412 5.48 19.51 15.41
CA ALA A 412 4.92 20.51 14.52
C ALA A 412 4.07 19.85 13.42
N MET A 413 3.03 20.55 12.98
CA MET A 413 2.43 20.30 11.67
C MET A 413 3.51 20.29 10.58
N ARG A 414 3.29 19.53 9.50
CA ARG A 414 4.25 19.48 8.37
C ARG A 414 4.55 20.88 7.84
N THR A 415 5.81 21.11 7.49
CA THR A 415 6.26 22.38 6.92
C THR A 415 5.78 22.60 5.48
N SER A 416 5.57 21.53 4.72
CA SER A 416 4.90 21.56 3.42
C SER A 416 3.39 21.56 3.66
N THR A 417 2.70 22.52 3.08
CA THR A 417 1.23 22.52 2.99
C THR A 417 0.78 21.52 1.93
N LEU A 418 -0.40 20.97 2.10
CA LEU A 418 -1.18 20.34 1.04
C LEU A 418 -1.46 21.38 -0.06
N TYR A 419 -1.85 20.93 -1.26
CA TYR A 419 -2.17 21.81 -2.38
C TYR A 419 -3.27 22.83 -2.06
N ASN A 420 -4.22 22.47 -1.19
CA ASN A 420 -5.28 23.35 -0.71
C ASN A 420 -4.78 24.41 0.31
N GLY A 421 -3.49 24.42 0.65
CA GLY A 421 -2.85 25.39 1.55
C GLY A 421 -2.83 24.97 3.03
N TYR A 422 -3.40 23.81 3.38
CA TYR A 422 -3.51 23.35 4.76
C TYR A 422 -2.24 22.63 5.21
N GLN A 423 -1.89 22.78 6.48
CA GLN A 423 -0.87 21.94 7.11
C GLN A 423 -1.55 20.74 7.75
N PHE A 424 -0.89 19.59 7.83
CA PHE A 424 -1.51 18.42 8.46
C PHE A 424 -0.48 17.54 9.21
N LEU A 425 -1.00 16.67 10.06
CA LEU A 425 -0.28 15.61 10.77
C LEU A 425 -1.19 14.40 11.01
N THR A 426 -0.59 13.25 11.25
CA THR A 426 -1.29 12.06 11.73
C THR A 426 -0.89 11.82 13.19
N CYS A 427 -1.87 11.56 14.05
CA CYS A 427 -1.65 11.25 15.47
C CYS A 427 -2.64 10.21 15.97
N ALA A 428 -2.37 9.61 17.12
CA ALA A 428 -3.29 8.69 17.79
C ALA A 428 -4.10 9.44 18.85
N VAL A 429 -5.38 9.09 18.99
CA VAL A 429 -6.26 9.53 20.08
C VAL A 429 -6.68 8.33 20.90
N SER A 430 -6.59 8.44 22.22
CA SER A 430 -6.92 7.37 23.17
C SER A 430 -8.23 7.64 23.91
N ASP A 431 -8.87 6.57 24.40
CA ASP A 431 -10.04 6.67 25.28
C ASP A 431 -9.63 7.29 26.63
N GLY A 432 -10.15 8.47 26.93
CA GLY A 432 -9.93 9.18 28.20
C GLY A 432 -8.65 10.03 28.27
N GLU A 433 -7.86 10.13 27.21
CA GLU A 433 -6.72 11.06 27.12
C GLU A 433 -6.94 12.06 25.98
N SER A 434 -6.92 13.35 26.33
CA SER A 434 -7.03 14.41 25.35
C SER A 434 -5.69 14.72 24.69
N LEU A 435 -5.73 15.09 23.42
CA LEU A 435 -4.56 15.62 22.72
C LEU A 435 -4.41 17.12 22.99
N LEU A 436 -3.23 17.54 23.43
CA LEU A 436 -2.92 18.94 23.66
C LEU A 436 -2.33 19.56 22.39
N PHE A 437 -2.85 20.73 22.05
CA PHE A 437 -2.36 21.55 20.96
C PHE A 437 -1.94 22.92 21.47
N ALA A 438 -0.89 23.46 20.86
CA ALA A 438 -0.52 24.87 21.00
C ALA A 438 -0.53 25.53 19.64
N ARG A 439 -1.11 26.74 19.60
CA ARG A 439 -0.89 27.67 18.51
C ARG A 439 0.17 28.71 18.88
N MET A 440 1.14 28.96 18.00
CA MET A 440 2.28 29.85 18.23
C MET A 440 2.54 30.82 17.08
#